data_AF-A0A1H8YS52-F1
#
_entry.id   AF-A0A1H8YS52-F1
#
_cell.length_a   1.000
_cell.length_b   1.000
_cell.length_c   1.000
_cell.angle_alpha   90.00
_cell.angle_beta   90.00
_cell.angle_gamma   90.00
#
_symmetry.space_group_name_H-M   'P 1'
#
loop_
_entity.id
_entity.type
_entity.pdbx_description
1 polymer ?
#
loop_
_entity_poly.entity_id
_entity_poly.type
_entity_poly.pdbx_seq_one_letter_code
_entity_poly.pdbx_strand_id
1 'polypeptide(L)'
;MAKAKYENIFKDLKEKIESEEYEYQSILPSENILVPESVFAYKRSLEEKAIYVYGNLDNNEVEVSIGEKLSKGSILIQNYNRDIDLKAHSMTLKPYEFVAVIV
;
A
#
# COMPACT_ATOMS: atom_id res chain seq x y z
N MET A 1 11.35 -20.01 -27.20
CA MET A 1 9.92 -19.68 -26.94
C MET A 1 9.72 -18.85 -25.67
N ALA A 2 10.20 -19.27 -24.49
CA ALA A 2 10.00 -18.50 -23.24
C ALA A 2 10.66 -17.10 -23.25
N LYS A 3 11.86 -16.98 -23.83
CA LYS A 3 12.61 -15.71 -23.91
C LYS A 3 11.88 -14.63 -24.73
N ALA A 4 11.29 -15.01 -25.86
CA ALA A 4 10.53 -14.08 -26.70
C ALA A 4 9.28 -13.56 -26.00
N LYS A 5 8.62 -14.40 -25.18
CA LYS A 5 7.48 -13.98 -24.35
C LYS A 5 7.91 -12.97 -23.29
N TYR A 6 9.06 -13.18 -22.65
CA TYR A 6 9.61 -12.24 -21.67
C TYR A 6 10.01 -10.90 -22.31
N GLU A 7 10.68 -10.92 -23.46
CA GLU A 7 11.09 -9.70 -24.16
C GLU A 7 9.89 -8.88 -24.62
N ASN A 8 8.82 -9.53 -25.09
CA ASN A 8 7.59 -8.84 -25.46
C ASN A 8 6.90 -8.19 -24.25
N ILE A 9 6.82 -8.91 -23.12
CA ILE A 9 6.25 -8.37 -21.87
C ILE A 9 7.10 -7.20 -21.36
N PHE A 10 8.42 -7.33 -21.38
CA PHE A 10 9.33 -6.29 -20.92
C PHE A 10 9.24 -5.02 -21.78
N LYS A 11 9.15 -5.18 -23.10
CA LYS A 11 9.03 -4.05 -24.03
C LYS A 11 7.70 -3.31 -23.83
N ASP A 12 6.59 -4.05 -23.72
CA ASP A 12 5.26 -3.48 -23.47
C ASP A 12 5.22 -2.72 -22.14
N LEU A 13 5.74 -3.31 -21.06
CA LEU A 13 5.80 -2.63 -19.76
C LEU A 13 6.69 -1.38 -19.79
N LYS A 14 7.83 -1.44 -20.48
CA LYS A 14 8.73 -0.31 -20.61
C LYS A 14 8.07 0.86 -21.35
N GLU A 15 7.43 0.59 -22.48
CA GLU A 15 6.74 1.61 -23.28
C GLU A 15 5.62 2.28 -22.46
N LYS A 16 4.85 1.50 -21.70
CA LYS A 16 3.75 2.02 -20.85
C LYS A 16 4.23 2.83 -19.64
N ILE A 17 5.42 2.54 -19.13
CA ILE A 17 6.05 3.34 -18.07
C ILE A 17 6.61 4.65 -18.65
N GLU A 18 7.27 4.59 -19.81
CA GLU A 18 7.83 5.78 -20.49
C GLU A 18 6.74 6.71 -21.04
N SER A 19 5.55 6.18 -21.36
CA SER A 19 4.40 6.97 -21.80
C SER A 19 3.57 7.56 -20.65
N GLU A 20 3.97 7.32 -19.39
CA GLU A 20 3.20 7.68 -18.20
C GLU A 20 1.76 7.13 -18.22
N GLU A 21 1.49 6.07 -19.00
CA GLU A 21 0.16 5.43 -19.09
C GLU A 21 -0.27 4.82 -17.74
N TYR A 22 0.71 4.49 -16.90
CA TYR A 22 0.50 4.21 -15.49
C TYR A 22 0.79 5.47 -14.67
N GLU A 23 -0.25 6.24 -14.36
CA GLU A 23 -0.14 7.34 -13.39
C GLU A 23 0.45 6.83 -12.07
N TYR A 24 1.39 7.59 -11.52
CA TYR A 24 1.92 7.35 -10.18
C TYR A 24 0.71 7.27 -9.21
N GLN A 25 0.57 6.14 -8.51
CA GLN A 25 -0.56 5.80 -7.62
C GLN A 25 -1.86 5.19 -8.21
N SER A 26 -1.92 4.70 -9.46
CA SER A 26 -3.13 3.98 -9.93
C SER A 26 -3.43 2.63 -9.25
N ILE A 27 -2.67 2.25 -8.23
CA ILE A 27 -2.95 1.09 -7.34
C ILE A 27 -3.30 1.60 -5.93
N LEU A 28 -4.12 2.64 -5.83
CA LEU A 28 -4.85 2.91 -4.60
C LEU A 28 -5.97 1.86 -4.44
N PRO A 29 -6.23 1.37 -3.21
CA PRO A 29 -7.37 0.52 -2.96
C PRO A 29 -8.66 1.26 -3.39
N SER A 30 -9.53 0.57 -4.11
CA SER A 30 -10.85 1.06 -4.48
C SER A 30 -11.76 1.15 -3.25
N GLU A 31 -11.61 2.24 -2.51
CA GLU A 31 -12.51 2.84 -1.52
C GLU A 31 -11.87 4.22 -1.24
N ASN A 32 -12.63 5.32 -1.26
CA ASN A 32 -12.15 6.72 -1.16
C ASN A 32 -11.33 7.00 0.12
N ILE A 33 -10.09 6.52 0.18
CA ILE A 33 -9.14 6.77 1.25
C ILE A 33 -8.19 7.83 0.72
N LEU A 34 -8.35 9.07 1.23
CA LEU A 34 -7.42 10.15 0.94
C LEU A 34 -6.10 9.81 1.64
N VAL A 35 -5.20 9.13 0.93
CA VAL A 35 -3.86 8.84 1.42
C VAL A 35 -2.99 10.06 1.11
N PRO A 36 -2.32 10.68 2.09
CA PRO A 36 -1.42 11.80 1.85
C PRO A 36 -0.30 11.40 0.88
N GLU A 37 0.22 12.34 0.08
CA GLU A 37 1.27 12.07 -0.91
C GLU A 37 2.54 11.45 -0.31
N SER A 38 2.82 11.76 0.96
CA SER A 38 3.94 11.20 1.72
C SER A 38 3.75 9.74 2.11
N VAL A 39 2.54 9.19 1.97
CA VAL A 39 2.23 7.82 2.39
C VAL A 39 2.08 6.94 1.16
N PHE A 40 2.87 5.87 1.11
CA PHE A 40 2.59 4.77 0.20
C PHE A 40 1.61 3.81 0.86
N ALA A 41 0.56 3.45 0.15
CA ALA A 41 -0.39 2.44 0.59
C ALA A 41 -0.71 1.50 -0.56
N TYR A 42 -0.75 0.20 -0.29
CA TYR A 42 -1.19 -0.78 -1.27
C TYR A 42 -1.84 -1.99 -0.61
N LYS A 43 -2.62 -2.71 -1.40
CA LYS A 43 -3.29 -3.95 -0.99
C LYS A 43 -2.81 -5.12 -1.83
N ARG A 44 -2.59 -6.26 -1.21
CA ARG A 44 -2.41 -7.56 -1.88
C ARG A 44 -3.46 -8.53 -1.38
N SER A 45 -4.13 -9.25 -2.28
CA SER A 45 -5.15 -10.23 -1.93
C SER A 45 -4.83 -11.59 -2.54
N LEU A 46 -5.10 -12.64 -1.77
CA LEU A 46 -5.04 -14.02 -2.20
C LEU A 46 -6.20 -14.78 -1.55
N GLU A 47 -7.13 -15.27 -2.36
CA GLU A 47 -8.34 -15.96 -1.90
C GLU A 47 -9.12 -15.09 -0.88
N GLU A 48 -9.33 -15.60 0.33
CA GLU A 48 -10.05 -14.92 1.41
C GLU A 48 -9.17 -14.00 2.26
N LYS A 49 -7.86 -13.90 1.98
CA LYS A 49 -6.91 -13.10 2.76
C LYS A 49 -6.49 -11.84 2.02
N ALA A 50 -6.28 -10.77 2.78
CA ALA A 50 -5.72 -9.53 2.28
C ALA A 50 -4.63 -8.99 3.19
N ILE A 51 -3.56 -8.47 2.59
CA ILE A 51 -2.54 -7.69 3.28
C ILE A 51 -2.71 -6.24 2.84
N TYR A 52 -2.81 -5.37 3.83
CA TYR A 52 -2.80 -3.93 3.68
C TYR A 52 -1.46 -3.42 4.18
N VAL A 53 -0.81 -2.60 3.37
CA VAL A 53 0.50 -2.07 3.67
C VAL A 53 0.41 -0.56 3.64
N TYR A 54 0.90 0.07 4.70
CA TYR A 54 1.02 1.51 4.83
C TYR A 54 2.45 1.86 5.22
N GLY A 55 3.00 2.90 4.60
CA GLY A 55 4.26 3.46 5.07
C GLY A 55 4.40 4.93 4.75
N ASN A 56 4.88 5.67 5.73
CA ASN A 56 5.25 7.07 5.59
C ASN A 56 6.65 7.16 4.97
N LEU A 57 6.83 8.00 3.96
CA LEU A 57 8.12 8.25 3.29
C LEU A 57 8.70 9.63 3.64
N ASP A 58 8.13 10.31 4.62
CA ASP A 58 8.55 11.63 5.06
C ASP A 58 9.02 11.65 6.53
N ASN A 59 9.64 12.76 6.90
CA ASN A 59 10.16 13.07 8.23
C ASN A 59 9.09 13.60 9.20
N ASN A 60 7.85 13.78 8.73
CA ASN A 60 6.75 14.34 9.49
C ASN A 60 5.73 13.26 9.87
N GLU A 61 5.03 13.42 10.98
CA GLU A 61 3.89 12.56 11.29
C GLU A 61 2.73 12.81 10.33
N VAL A 62 2.01 11.75 10.00
CA VAL A 62 0.91 11.81 9.02
C VAL A 62 -0.26 10.97 9.49
N GLU A 63 -1.45 11.55 9.46
CA GLU A 63 -2.69 10.83 9.74
C GLU A 63 -3.24 10.22 8.45
N VAL A 64 -3.63 8.96 8.52
CA VAL A 64 -4.25 8.22 7.42
C VAL A 64 -5.55 7.59 7.87
N SER A 65 -6.59 7.75 7.05
CA SER A 65 -7.88 7.09 7.25
C SER A 65 -7.76 5.61 6.89
N ILE A 66 -8.30 4.76 7.76
CA ILE A 66 -8.29 3.31 7.59
C ILE A 66 -9.72 2.83 7.35
N GLY A 67 -9.92 1.90 6.40
CA GLY A 67 -11.23 1.30 6.15
C GLY A 67 -11.66 0.29 7.22
N GLU A 68 -12.97 0.10 7.39
CA GLU A 68 -13.57 -0.78 8.42
C GLU A 68 -13.03 -2.22 8.40
N LYS A 69 -12.57 -2.72 7.24
CA LYS A 69 -12.04 -4.08 7.08
C LYS A 69 -10.78 -4.32 7.92
N LEU A 70 -9.98 -3.28 8.18
CA LEU A 70 -8.76 -3.40 8.98
C LEU A 70 -9.03 -3.57 10.48
N SER A 71 -10.22 -3.20 10.97
CA SER A 71 -10.61 -3.36 12.38
C SER A 71 -10.60 -4.81 12.88
N LYS A 72 -10.69 -5.77 11.96
CA LYS A 72 -10.65 -7.21 12.23
C LYS A 72 -9.27 -7.84 11.97
N GLY A 73 -8.32 -7.05 11.49
CA GLY A 73 -7.00 -7.52 11.11
C GLY A 73 -6.03 -7.69 12.27
N SER A 74 -4.85 -8.18 11.95
CA SER A 74 -3.71 -8.28 12.87
C SER A 74 -2.45 -7.71 12.22
N ILE A 75 -1.59 -7.09 13.02
CA ILE A 75 -0.31 -6.54 12.55
C ILE A 75 0.64 -7.70 12.25
N LEU A 76 1.12 -7.78 11.01
CA LEU A 76 2.12 -8.77 10.60
C LEU A 76 3.54 -8.29 10.88
N ILE A 77 3.82 -7.03 10.53
CA ILE A 77 5.14 -6.43 10.64
C ILE A 77 4.98 -4.93 10.85
N GLN A 78 5.80 -4.40 11.75
CA GLN A 78 5.93 -2.97 12.02
C GLN A 78 7.38 -2.67 12.37
N ASN A 79 7.87 -1.50 11.98
CA ASN A 79 9.22 -1.06 12.34
C ASN A 79 9.25 -0.26 13.66
N TYR A 80 8.15 0.38 14.02
CA TYR A 80 7.97 0.96 15.36
C TYR A 80 7.24 -0.06 16.24
N ASN A 81 7.87 -0.49 17.33
CA ASN A 81 7.26 -1.44 18.26
C ASN A 81 6.29 -0.71 19.20
N ARG A 82 5.03 -0.57 18.76
CA ARG A 82 3.95 0.05 19.53
C ARG A 82 2.62 -0.63 19.25
N ASP A 83 1.67 -0.36 20.14
CA ASP A 83 0.28 -0.75 19.91
C ASP A 83 -0.37 0.23 18.92
N ILE A 84 -0.91 -0.32 17.83
CA ILE A 84 -1.70 0.42 16.83
C ILE A 84 -3.15 -0.02 17.00
N ASP A 85 -4.03 0.93 17.32
CA ASP A 85 -5.46 0.63 17.43
C ASP A 85 -6.10 0.55 16.04
N LEU A 86 -6.21 -0.66 15.52
CA LEU A 86 -6.84 -0.92 14.22
C LEU A 86 -8.36 -0.71 14.24
N LYS A 87 -8.99 -0.56 15.41
CA LYS A 87 -10.42 -0.25 15.53
C LYS A 87 -10.70 1.23 15.33
N ALA A 88 -9.68 2.07 15.42
CA ALA A 88 -9.79 3.46 15.03
C ALA A 88 -9.92 3.53 13.49
N HIS A 89 -10.84 4.34 12.99
CA HIS A 89 -11.01 4.61 11.56
C HIS A 89 -9.88 5.50 10.99
N SER A 90 -8.90 5.87 11.82
CA SER A 90 -7.67 6.54 11.42
C SER A 90 -6.48 6.03 12.22
N MET A 91 -5.28 6.13 11.63
CA MET A 91 -4.02 5.93 12.33
C MET A 91 -3.04 7.05 12.01
N THR A 92 -2.23 7.42 12.99
CA THR A 92 -1.08 8.30 12.80
C THR A 92 0.15 7.45 12.51
N LEU A 93 0.81 7.69 11.39
CA LEU A 93 2.12 7.13 11.04
C LEU A 93 3.23 8.11 11.44
N LYS A 94 4.21 7.61 12.19
CA LYS A 94 5.44 8.32 12.54
C LYS A 94 6.35 8.49 11.33
N PRO A 95 7.41 9.33 11.44
CA PRO A 95 8.40 9.49 10.38
C PRO A 95 9.00 8.15 9.96
N TYR A 96 8.93 7.85 8.66
CA TYR A 96 9.35 6.56 8.10
C TYR A 96 8.71 5.32 8.77
N GLU A 97 7.54 5.45 9.38
CA GLU A 97 6.81 4.30 9.96
C GLU A 97 6.19 3.45 8.86
N PHE A 98 6.35 2.14 9.00
CA PHE A 98 5.82 1.11 8.14
C PHE A 98 5.02 0.11 8.96
N VAL A 99 3.87 -0.27 8.43
CA VAL A 99 2.99 -1.27 9.03
C VAL A 99 2.34 -2.11 7.94
N ALA A 100 2.37 -3.42 8.12
CA ALA A 100 1.56 -4.34 7.33
C ALA A 100 0.53 -5.01 8.23
N VAL A 101 -0.73 -4.97 7.80
CA VAL A 101 -1.87 -5.57 8.49
C VAL A 101 -2.43 -6.67 7.61
N ILE A 102 -2.63 -7.86 8.16
CA ILE A 102 -3.36 -8.93 7.50
C ILE A 102 -4.80 -8.96 7.99
N VAL A 103 -5.72 -9.11 7.05
CA VAL A 103 -7.16 -9.31 7.26
C VAL A 103 -7.55 -10.62 6.60
#